data_AF-A0A3M1KQF1-F1
#
_entry.id   AF-A0A3M1KQF1-F1
#
_cell.length_a   1.000
_cell.length_b   1.000
_cell.length_c   1.000
_cell.angle_alpha   90.00
_cell.angle_beta   90.00
_cell.angle_gamma   90.00
#
_symmetry.space_group_name_H-M   'P 1'
#
loop_
_entity.id
_entity.type
_entity.pdbx_description
1 polymer ?
#
loop_
_entity_poly.entity_id
_entity_poly.type
_entity_poly.pdbx_seq_one_letter_code
_entity_poly.pdbx_strand_id
1 'polypeptide(L)'
;MDVLFHEFMADDLAMVERIYCTAGLEIDAQARQAFDRFVRENPRGKYGRVIYRLKEDFGIDPTELRRRFDFYFERFPVQREAGEGE
;
A
#
# COMPACT_ATOMS: atom_id res chain seq x y z
N MET A 1 2.46 -14.62 -3.23
CA MET A 1 3.23 -13.39 -3.49
C MET A 1 2.90 -12.40 -2.40
N ASP A 2 3.85 -11.55 -2.03
CA ASP A 2 3.57 -10.40 -1.16
C ASP A 2 3.13 -9.21 -2.02
N VAL A 3 2.17 -8.42 -1.53
CA VAL A 3 1.68 -7.21 -2.19
C VAL A 3 2.10 -6.02 -1.35
N LEU A 4 3.22 -5.39 -1.72
CA LEU A 4 3.76 -4.26 -0.97
C LEU A 4 2.94 -3.01 -1.30
N PHE A 5 2.55 -2.27 -0.26
CA PHE A 5 1.65 -1.12 -0.42
C PHE A 5 2.22 -0.06 -1.36
N HIS A 6 3.52 0.26 -1.26
CA HIS A 6 4.16 1.25 -2.12
C HIS A 6 4.23 0.83 -3.59
N GLU A 7 4.42 -0.47 -3.88
CA GLU A 7 4.34 -1.00 -5.25
C GLU A 7 2.90 -0.96 -5.77
N PHE A 8 1.95 -1.39 -4.95
CA PHE A 8 0.53 -1.39 -5.32
C PHE A 8 0.00 0.02 -5.59
N MET A 9 0.45 1.01 -4.83
CA MET A 9 0.07 2.41 -5.05
C MET A 9 0.79 3.06 -6.24
N ALA A 10 1.89 2.49 -6.72
CA ALA A 10 2.60 2.99 -7.89
C ALA A 10 1.91 2.55 -9.19
N ASP A 11 1.41 1.30 -9.23
CA ASP A 11 0.62 0.75 -10.32
C ASP A 11 -0.27 -0.39 -9.80
N ASP A 12 -1.52 -0.05 -9.52
CA ASP A 12 -2.51 -0.95 -8.96
C ASP A 12 -2.94 -2.02 -9.97
N LEU A 13 -3.03 -1.63 -11.23
CA LEU A 13 -3.44 -2.50 -12.32
C LEU A 13 -2.39 -3.55 -12.66
N ALA A 14 -1.12 -3.16 -12.75
CA ALA A 14 -0.01 -4.10 -12.94
C ALA A 14 0.12 -5.08 -11.76
N MET A 15 -0.18 -4.63 -10.53
CA MET A 15 -0.20 -5.53 -9.38
C MET A 15 -1.33 -6.57 -9.48
N VAL A 16 -2.53 -6.17 -9.90
CA VAL A 16 -3.65 -7.10 -10.12
C VAL A 16 -3.32 -8.13 -11.20
N GLU A 17 -2.67 -7.73 -12.30
CA GLU A 17 -2.18 -8.66 -13.32
C GLU A 17 -1.21 -9.70 -12.76
N ARG A 18 -0.26 -9.29 -11.91
CA ARG A 18 0.68 -10.21 -11.25
C ARG A 18 -0.03 -11.21 -10.33
N ILE A 19 -1.08 -10.77 -9.63
CA ILE A 19 -1.90 -11.63 -8.77
C ILE A 19 -2.61 -12.70 -9.61
N TYR A 20 -3.24 -12.31 -10.72
CA TYR A 20 -3.91 -13.24 -11.64
C TYR A 20 -2.93 -14.25 -12.25
N CYS A 21 -1.77 -13.78 -12.70
CA CYS A 21 -0.71 -14.64 -13.22
C CYS A 21 -0.25 -15.66 -12.16
N THR A 22 -0.04 -15.23 -10.91
CA THR A 22 0.32 -16.11 -9.79
C THR A 22 -0.77 -17.15 -9.50
N ALA A 23 -2.03 -16.78 -9.68
CA ALA A 23 -3.18 -17.68 -9.49
C ALA A 23 -3.47 -18.59 -10.70
N GLY A 24 -2.76 -18.43 -11.83
CA GLY A 24 -3.05 -19.16 -13.06
C GLY A 24 -4.38 -18.76 -13.69
N LEU A 25 -4.85 -17.54 -13.43
CA LEU A 25 -6.10 -17.00 -13.95
C LEU A 25 -5.82 -16.00 -15.08
N GLU A 26 -6.66 -16.01 -16.11
CA GLU A 26 -6.64 -14.99 -17.15
C GLU A 26 -7.47 -13.78 -16.75
N ILE A 27 -7.00 -12.58 -17.11
CA ILE A 27 -7.79 -11.35 -17.05
C ILE A 27 -8.46 -11.19 -18.41
N ASP A 28 -9.77 -11.42 -18.47
CA ASP A 28 -10.54 -11.14 -19.67
C ASP A 28 -10.77 -9.63 -19.87
N ALA A 29 -11.26 -9.25 -21.05
CA ALA A 29 -11.48 -7.86 -21.43
C ALA A 29 -12.50 -7.14 -20.53
N GLN A 30 -13.49 -7.86 -20.00
CA GLN A 30 -14.52 -7.28 -19.13
C GLN A 30 -13.93 -6.95 -17.76
N ALA A 31 -13.17 -7.88 -17.18
CA ALA A 31 -12.44 -7.68 -15.92
C ALA A 31 -11.46 -6.52 -16.07
N ARG A 32 -10.71 -6.46 -17.18
CA ARG A 32 -9.79 -5.35 -17.46
C ARG A 32 -10.49 -3.99 -17.44
N GLN A 33 -11.59 -3.84 -18.19
CA GLN A 33 -12.35 -2.59 -18.18
C GLN A 33 -12.93 -2.24 -16.81
N ALA A 34 -13.32 -3.23 -16.01
CA ALA A 34 -13.83 -3.01 -14.67
C ALA A 34 -12.73 -2.46 -13.74
N PHE A 35 -11.51 -3.01 -13.81
CA PHE A 35 -10.36 -2.50 -13.07
C PHE A 35 -10.00 -1.08 -13.52
N ASP A 36 -9.86 -0.83 -14.82
CA ASP A 36 -9.53 0.51 -15.36
C ASP A 36 -10.52 1.57 -14.88
N ARG A 37 -11.82 1.23 -14.90
CA ARG A 37 -12.88 2.11 -14.39
C ARG A 37 -12.72 2.37 -12.90
N PHE A 38 -12.47 1.32 -12.10
CA PHE A 38 -12.32 1.44 -10.66
C PHE A 38 -11.14 2.34 -10.28
N VAL A 39 -9.97 2.14 -10.88
CA VAL A 39 -8.76 2.95 -10.63
C VAL A 39 -9.04 4.43 -10.92
N ARG A 40 -9.68 4.71 -12.06
CA ARG A 40 -10.05 6.09 -12.45
C ARG A 40 -11.05 6.74 -11.49
N GLU A 41 -12.01 5.98 -10.98
CA GLU A 41 -13.06 6.49 -10.09
C GLU A 41 -12.60 6.61 -8.62
N ASN A 42 -11.52 5.93 -8.26
CA ASN A 42 -11.02 5.83 -6.88
C ASN A 42 -9.52 6.21 -6.78
N PRO A 43 -9.13 7.42 -7.21
CA PRO A 43 -7.74 7.86 -7.07
C PRO A 43 -7.34 7.90 -5.59
N ARG A 44 -6.07 7.60 -5.32
CA ARG A 44 -5.51 7.67 -3.96
C ARG A 44 -5.71 9.06 -3.37
N GLY A 45 -6.18 9.12 -2.13
CA GLY A 45 -6.43 10.38 -1.44
C GLY A 45 -7.71 11.11 -1.85
N LYS A 46 -8.64 10.44 -2.58
CA LYS A 46 -9.96 10.99 -2.94
C LYS A 46 -10.70 11.67 -1.77
N TYR A 47 -10.53 11.15 -0.56
CA TYR A 47 -11.16 11.68 0.66
C TYR A 47 -10.13 12.26 1.65
N GLY A 48 -8.95 12.64 1.16
CA GLY A 48 -7.84 13.10 1.98
C GLY A 48 -6.99 11.96 2.57
N ARG A 49 -6.04 12.34 3.42
CA ARG A 49 -5.18 11.42 4.17
C ARG A 49 -5.35 11.67 5.67
N VAL A 50 -5.25 10.61 6.47
CA VAL A 50 -5.14 10.74 7.93
C VAL A 50 -3.68 10.99 8.27
N ILE A 51 -3.42 12.06 9.03
CA ILE A 51 -2.08 12.37 9.53
C ILE A 51 -1.98 11.81 10.94
N TYR A 52 -1.07 10.86 11.15
CA TYR A 52 -0.82 10.26 12.47
C TYR A 52 0.26 11.04 13.22
N ARG A 53 -0.13 11.72 14.30
CA ARG A 53 0.82 12.40 15.19
C ARG A 53 1.01 11.54 16.42
N LEU A 54 1.77 10.46 16.25
CA LEU A 54 1.89 9.37 17.24
C LEU A 54 2.28 9.86 18.64
N LYS A 55 3.17 10.85 18.70
CA LYS A 55 3.62 11.43 19.97
C LYS A 55 2.57 12.32 20.62
N GLU A 56 1.90 13.17 19.84
CA GLU A 56 0.94 14.17 20.33
C GLU A 56 -0.40 13.54 20.69
N ASP A 57 -0.92 12.68 19.82
CA ASP A 57 -2.26 12.11 19.95
C ASP A 57 -2.26 10.85 20.84
N PHE A 58 -1.13 10.14 20.95
CA PHE A 58 -1.05 8.84 21.64
C PHE A 58 0.10 8.71 22.65
N GLY A 59 1.00 9.70 22.75
CA GLY A 59 2.17 9.61 23.63
C GLY A 59 3.19 8.55 23.21
N ILE A 60 3.15 8.09 21.96
CA ILE A 60 4.02 7.01 21.44
C ILE A 60 5.22 7.63 20.72
N ASP A 61 6.42 7.15 21.06
CA ASP A 61 7.64 7.47 20.30
C ASP A 61 7.66 6.67 18.97
N PRO A 62 7.65 7.36 17.81
CA PRO A 62 7.71 6.69 16.50
C PRO A 62 8.94 5.81 16.31
N THR A 63 10.08 6.18 16.88
CA THR A 63 11.35 5.44 16.72
C THR A 63 11.28 4.11 17.47
N GLU A 64 10.81 4.14 18.71
CA GLU A 64 10.63 2.94 19.51
C GLU A 64 9.56 2.02 18.92
N LEU A 65 8.46 2.60 18.41
CA LEU A 65 7.46 1.81 17.71
C LEU A 65 8.05 1.12 16.47
N ARG A 66 8.81 1.84 15.64
CA ARG A 66 9.45 1.27 14.44
C ARG A 66 10.41 0.13 14.80
N ARG A 67 11.20 0.28 15.86
CA ARG A 67 12.13 -0.75 16.32
C ARG A 67 11.45 -2.08 16.62
N ARG A 68 10.24 -2.04 17.19
CA ARG A 68 9.43 -3.25 17.45
C ARG A 68 9.04 -3.99 16.16
N PHE A 69 9.05 -3.31 15.02
CA PHE A 69 8.78 -3.88 13.70
C PHE A 69 10.04 -4.13 12.87
N ASP A 70 11.25 -4.02 13.43
CA ASP A 70 12.50 -4.25 12.68
C ASP A 70 12.50 -5.63 12.01
N PHE A 71 12.01 -6.67 12.70
CA PHE A 71 11.88 -8.03 12.15
C PHE A 71 11.05 -8.09 10.85
N TYR A 72 10.06 -7.21 10.72
CA TYR A 72 9.18 -7.16 9.55
C TYR A 72 9.86 -6.41 8.40
N PHE A 73 10.55 -5.32 8.68
CA PHE A 73 11.33 -4.57 7.68
C PHE A 73 12.60 -5.31 7.22
N GLU A 74 13.18 -6.17 8.07
CA GLU A 74 14.27 -7.06 7.69
C GLU A 74 13.80 -8.16 6.72
N ARG A 75 12.56 -8.65 6.93
CA ARG A 75 11.99 -9.73 6.12
C ARG A 75 11.40 -9.23 4.81
N PHE A 76 10.74 -8.07 4.81
CA PHE A 76 10.03 -7.54 3.66
C PHE A 76 10.58 -6.16 3.28
N PRO A 77 10.87 -5.89 2.00
CA PRO A 77 11.43 -4.62 1.55
C PRO A 77 10.35 -3.52 1.49
N VAL A 78 9.63 -3.32 2.58
CA VAL A 78 8.56 -2.33 2.70
C VAL A 78 9.18 -0.94 2.80
N GLN A 79 8.81 -0.06 1.87
CA GLN A 79 9.12 1.36 1.99
C GLN A 79 8.39 1.97 3.18
N ARG A 80 9.15 2.57 4.10
CA ARG A 80 8.60 3.32 5.24
C ARG A 80 7.91 4.57 4.72
N GLU A 81 6.62 4.74 5.02
CA GLU A 81 5.93 5.99 4.74
C GLU A 81 6.38 7.06 5.76
N ALA A 82 6.78 8.23 5.26
CA ALA A 82 7.11 9.35 6.13
C ALA A 82 5.81 9.91 6.73
N GLY A 83 5.71 9.90 8.05
CA GLY A 83 4.79 10.80 8.74
C GLY A 83 5.40 12.20 8.69
N GLU A 84 4.68 13.19 8.15
CA GLU A 84 5.11 14.58 8.30
C GLU A 84 5.11 14.92 9.80
N GLY A 85 6.30 15.14 10.38
CA GLY A 85 6.50 15.42 11.80
C GLY A 85 7.51 14.54 12.54
N GLU A 86 8.47 13.90 11.85
CA GLU A 86 9.77 13.55 12.46
C GLU A 86 10.70 14.76 12.57
#